data_AF-A0A2M7MQY5-F1
#
_entry.id   AF-A0A2M7MQY5-F1
#
_cell.length_a   1.000
_cell.length_b   1.000
_cell.length_c   1.000
_cell.angle_alpha   90.00
_cell.angle_beta   90.00
_cell.angle_gamma   90.00
#
_symmetry.space_group_name_H-M   'P 1'
#
loop_
_entity.id
_entity.type
_entity.pdbx_description
1 polymer ?
#
loop_
_entity_poly.entity_id
_entity_poly.type
_entity_poly.pdbx_seq_one_letter_code
_entity_poly.pdbx_strand_id
1 'polypeptide(L)'
;MIKKREKKSQISMFFSLKDTLDQKHPLFILAEKINWQQFEDAFSPLYCSDNGRPALPIRLMVGLLILKHLRNISDESVVEQYSENVYYQYLCGQSEFVAKIPCEASELVHFRNRIGEAGVELILKESIRINGDDRFDPDVSIDTTVQEKNITYPTDNKLHRKIITKCKVISEKEDLPVRQSYSRTLKKLSIDQRFRNHPKNHGKARKADRKVKTIAGRLVRELERNLEPNSRYQSELELYKRVLNQKKDDKHKVYSLHEPEVECISKGKEAKKYEFGNKASIITTQTKGVIVGAMSFRNPYDGHTLKPAIDQAEKLLEKKSIKTATADRGYRGTSKINEVITHFT
;
A
#
# COMPACT_ATOMS: atom_id res chain seq x y z
N MET A 1 -15.64 -12.92 -49.99
CA MET A 1 -16.78 -11.98 -50.13
C MET A 1 -16.83 -11.13 -48.86
N ILE A 2 -16.57 -9.82 -48.95
CA ILE A 2 -16.63 -8.91 -47.78
C ILE A 2 -18.09 -8.52 -47.56
N LYS A 3 -18.57 -8.62 -46.32
CA LYS A 3 -19.96 -8.30 -45.95
C LYS A 3 -20.26 -6.83 -46.32
N LYS A 4 -21.34 -6.60 -47.08
CA LYS A 4 -21.75 -5.25 -47.51
C LYS A 4 -21.95 -4.37 -46.27
N ARG A 5 -21.35 -3.18 -46.26
CA ARG A 5 -21.33 -2.27 -45.09
C ARG A 5 -22.72 -1.62 -44.96
N GLU A 6 -23.50 -2.04 -43.98
CA GLU A 6 -24.76 -1.35 -43.62
C GLU A 6 -24.42 -0.02 -42.94
N LYS A 7 -24.79 1.10 -43.56
CA LYS A 7 -24.79 2.41 -42.90
C LYS A 7 -26.08 2.54 -42.10
N LYS A 8 -26.02 2.27 -40.79
CA LYS A 8 -27.07 2.61 -39.83
C LYS A 8 -26.61 3.81 -39.02
N SER A 9 -27.16 4.99 -39.29
CA SER A 9 -27.03 6.18 -38.45
C SER A 9 -28.37 6.44 -37.79
N GLN A 10 -28.66 5.73 -36.72
CA GLN A 10 -29.85 5.96 -35.90
C GLN A 10 -29.37 6.55 -34.57
N ILE A 11 -29.67 7.82 -34.37
CA ILE A 11 -29.41 8.52 -33.10
C ILE A 11 -30.73 8.47 -32.35
N SER A 12 -30.74 7.81 -31.20
CA SER A 12 -31.89 7.77 -30.31
C SER A 12 -31.61 8.65 -29.10
N MET A 13 -32.59 9.46 -28.71
CA MET A 13 -32.45 10.49 -27.68
C MET A 13 -32.62 9.99 -26.23
N PHE A 14 -32.96 8.71 -26.03
CA PHE A 14 -33.36 8.19 -24.70
C PHE A 14 -32.65 6.89 -24.28
N PHE A 15 -31.35 6.74 -24.56
CA PHE A 15 -30.60 5.56 -24.11
C PHE A 15 -29.65 5.88 -22.97
N SER A 16 -29.68 5.04 -21.93
CA SER A 16 -28.67 5.04 -20.88
C SER A 16 -27.53 4.08 -21.21
N LEU A 17 -26.38 4.22 -20.53
CA LEU A 17 -25.29 3.25 -20.60
C LEU A 17 -25.78 1.83 -20.33
N LYS A 18 -26.71 1.65 -19.39
CA LYS A 18 -27.29 0.34 -19.06
C LYS A 18 -27.87 -0.37 -20.28
N ASP A 19 -28.55 0.38 -21.15
CA ASP A 19 -29.26 -0.16 -22.31
C ASP A 19 -28.30 -0.50 -23.46
N THR A 20 -27.14 0.16 -23.50
CA THR A 20 -26.15 0.02 -24.59
C THR A 20 -25.08 -1.05 -24.31
N LEU A 21 -24.88 -1.42 -23.05
CA LEU A 21 -23.82 -2.33 -22.63
C LEU A 21 -24.26 -3.81 -22.74
N ASP A 22 -23.28 -4.69 -22.97
CA ASP A 22 -23.53 -6.13 -22.90
C ASP A 22 -23.77 -6.54 -21.44
N GLN A 23 -24.98 -6.99 -21.16
CA GLN A 23 -25.39 -7.44 -19.83
C GLN A 23 -24.63 -8.70 -19.36
N LYS A 24 -24.00 -9.43 -20.28
CA LYS A 24 -23.14 -10.59 -19.95
C LYS A 24 -21.72 -10.19 -19.58
N HIS A 25 -21.34 -8.93 -19.77
CA HIS A 25 -19.99 -8.48 -19.46
C HIS A 25 -19.72 -8.56 -17.95
N PRO A 26 -18.56 -9.10 -17.51
CA PRO A 26 -18.27 -9.30 -16.08
C PRO A 26 -18.40 -8.05 -15.22
N LEU A 27 -17.95 -6.88 -15.71
CA LEU A 27 -18.07 -5.61 -14.97
C LEU A 27 -19.50 -5.09 -14.89
N PHE A 28 -20.35 -5.42 -15.88
CA PHE A 28 -21.77 -5.07 -15.81
C PHE A 28 -22.45 -5.90 -14.72
N ILE A 29 -22.23 -7.22 -14.73
CA ILE A 29 -22.75 -8.14 -13.71
C ILE A 29 -22.26 -7.73 -12.32
N LEU A 30 -20.98 -7.36 -12.20
CA LEU A 30 -20.41 -6.90 -10.94
C LEU A 30 -21.09 -5.61 -10.45
N ALA A 31 -21.34 -4.64 -11.35
CA ALA A 31 -22.01 -3.39 -11.01
C ALA A 31 -23.42 -3.61 -10.45
N GLU A 32 -24.18 -4.57 -10.98
CA GLU A 32 -25.52 -4.89 -10.49
C GLU A 32 -25.49 -5.73 -9.20
N LYS A 33 -24.40 -6.48 -8.95
CA LYS A 33 -24.29 -7.33 -7.76
C LYS A 33 -23.85 -6.59 -6.50
N ILE A 34 -23.01 -5.54 -6.64
CA ILE A 34 -22.50 -4.77 -5.50
C ILE A 34 -23.65 -4.01 -4.81
N ASN A 35 -23.70 -4.10 -3.47
CA ASN A 35 -24.61 -3.32 -2.65
C ASN A 35 -24.04 -1.90 -2.44
N TRP A 36 -24.24 -1.03 -3.43
CA TRP A 36 -23.72 0.35 -3.38
C TRP A 36 -24.28 1.18 -2.22
N GLN A 37 -25.52 0.93 -1.80
CA GLN A 37 -26.16 1.66 -0.71
C GLN A 37 -25.38 1.51 0.61
N GLN A 38 -24.81 0.33 0.85
CA GLN A 38 -23.99 0.09 2.04
C GLN A 38 -22.77 1.03 2.12
N PHE A 39 -22.17 1.36 0.98
CA PHE A 39 -21.06 2.30 0.94
C PHE A 39 -21.55 3.75 1.09
N GLU A 40 -22.67 4.10 0.47
CA GLU A 40 -23.29 5.42 0.66
C GLU A 40 -23.61 5.66 2.14
N ASP A 41 -24.26 4.70 2.81
CA ASP A 41 -24.63 4.81 4.23
C ASP A 41 -23.38 4.88 5.13
N ALA A 42 -22.35 4.08 4.86
CA ALA A 42 -21.16 4.02 5.67
C ALA A 42 -20.22 5.23 5.48
N PHE A 43 -20.16 5.79 4.26
CA PHE A 43 -19.17 6.82 3.93
C PHE A 43 -19.76 8.23 3.84
N SER A 44 -21.08 8.40 3.68
CA SER A 44 -21.72 9.73 3.69
C SER A 44 -21.43 10.53 4.97
N PRO A 45 -21.45 9.93 6.18
CA PRO A 45 -21.13 10.66 7.41
C PRO A 45 -19.68 11.19 7.48
N LEU A 46 -18.79 10.72 6.61
CA LEU A 46 -17.40 11.20 6.52
C LEU A 46 -17.28 12.50 5.72
N TYR A 47 -18.39 13.01 5.19
CA TYR A 47 -18.48 14.23 4.41
C TYR A 47 -19.32 15.29 5.13
N CYS A 48 -18.95 16.56 4.92
CA CYS A 48 -19.75 17.68 5.37
C CYS A 48 -20.87 17.95 4.36
N SER A 49 -22.10 18.12 4.85
CA SER A 49 -23.28 18.30 4.00
C SER A 49 -23.40 19.70 3.40
N ASP A 50 -22.86 20.71 4.08
CA ASP A 50 -23.19 22.13 3.86
C ASP A 50 -21.97 23.04 3.67
N ASN A 51 -20.75 22.53 3.81
CA ASN A 51 -19.54 23.33 3.70
C ASN A 51 -18.49 22.74 2.75
N GLY A 52 -17.87 23.63 1.96
CA GLY A 52 -16.75 23.32 1.08
C GLY A 52 -17.14 22.91 -0.34
N ARG A 53 -16.15 22.40 -1.08
CA ARG A 53 -16.34 21.89 -2.44
C ARG A 53 -17.16 20.59 -2.38
N PRO A 54 -18.19 20.41 -3.23
CA PRO A 54 -18.95 19.17 -3.30
C PRO A 54 -18.04 17.95 -3.48
N ALA A 55 -18.28 16.92 -2.68
CA ALA A 55 -17.56 15.67 -2.78
C ALA A 55 -17.89 14.92 -4.08
N LEU A 56 -16.95 14.10 -4.53
CA LEU A 56 -17.20 13.14 -5.61
C LEU A 56 -18.17 12.05 -5.13
N PRO A 57 -19.00 11.48 -6.01
CA PRO A 57 -19.91 10.39 -5.65
C PRO A 57 -19.16 9.22 -4.99
N ILE A 58 -19.71 8.65 -3.91
CA ILE A 58 -19.07 7.55 -3.18
C ILE A 58 -18.94 6.32 -4.08
N ARG A 59 -19.99 5.97 -4.84
CA ARG A 59 -19.93 4.90 -5.84
C ARG A 59 -18.79 5.07 -6.85
N LEU A 60 -18.50 6.29 -7.30
CA LEU A 60 -17.39 6.56 -8.21
C LEU A 60 -16.06 6.20 -7.54
N MET A 61 -15.83 6.72 -6.33
CA MET A 61 -14.57 6.53 -5.61
C MET A 61 -14.34 5.06 -5.24
N VAL A 62 -15.36 4.36 -4.72
CA VAL A 62 -15.29 2.93 -4.40
C VAL A 62 -15.09 2.10 -5.67
N GLY A 63 -15.82 2.41 -6.75
CA GLY A 63 -15.69 1.73 -8.04
C GLY A 63 -14.28 1.83 -8.61
N LEU A 64 -13.64 3.01 -8.53
CA LEU A 64 -12.25 3.20 -8.97
C LEU A 64 -11.27 2.38 -8.12
N LEU A 65 -11.44 2.30 -6.80
CA LEU A 65 -10.61 1.43 -5.96
C LEU A 65 -10.77 -0.05 -6.32
N ILE A 66 -12.01 -0.51 -6.56
CA ILE A 66 -12.27 -1.89 -6.99
C ILE A 66 -11.60 -2.17 -8.34
N LEU A 67 -11.79 -1.29 -9.33
CA LEU A 67 -11.19 -1.42 -10.68
C LEU A 67 -9.67 -1.49 -10.63
N LYS A 68 -9.05 -0.62 -9.83
CA LYS A 68 -7.60 -0.61 -9.62
C LYS A 68 -7.08 -1.99 -9.21
N HIS A 69 -7.74 -2.62 -8.23
CA HIS A 69 -7.35 -3.93 -7.72
C HIS A 69 -7.68 -5.07 -8.71
N LEU A 70 -8.85 -5.03 -9.34
CA LEU A 70 -9.25 -6.02 -10.35
C LEU A 70 -8.31 -6.05 -11.55
N ARG A 71 -7.77 -4.89 -11.94
CA ARG A 71 -6.90 -4.75 -13.12
C ARG A 71 -5.42 -4.70 -12.77
N ASN A 72 -5.08 -4.63 -11.48
CA ASN A 72 -3.73 -4.50 -10.98
C ASN A 72 -2.96 -3.32 -11.62
N ILE A 73 -3.58 -2.13 -11.57
CA ILE A 73 -3.05 -0.89 -12.15
C ILE A 73 -2.86 0.20 -11.09
N SER A 74 -2.20 1.31 -11.45
CA SER A 74 -1.99 2.45 -10.55
C SER A 74 -3.23 3.36 -10.46
N ASP A 75 -3.22 4.30 -9.52
CA ASP A 75 -4.29 5.29 -9.38
C ASP A 75 -4.38 6.20 -10.62
N GLU A 76 -3.25 6.57 -11.21
CA GLU A 76 -3.19 7.38 -12.43
C GLU A 76 -3.78 6.60 -13.61
N SER A 77 -3.39 5.33 -13.77
CA SER A 77 -3.83 4.52 -14.90
C SER A 77 -5.32 4.18 -14.83
N VAL A 78 -5.90 3.94 -13.64
CA VAL A 78 -7.34 3.67 -13.52
C VAL A 78 -8.17 4.91 -13.87
N VAL A 79 -7.71 6.09 -13.47
CA VAL A 79 -8.35 7.38 -13.78
C VAL A 79 -8.27 7.68 -15.27
N GLU A 80 -7.14 7.42 -15.92
CA GLU A 80 -6.97 7.58 -17.37
C GLU A 80 -7.87 6.60 -18.14
N GLN A 81 -7.79 5.29 -17.83
CA GLN A 81 -8.60 4.26 -18.49
C GLN A 81 -10.10 4.44 -18.28
N TYR A 82 -10.54 5.06 -17.18
CA TYR A 82 -11.93 5.40 -16.95
C TYR A 82 -12.51 6.26 -18.08
N SER A 83 -11.74 7.24 -18.56
CA SER A 83 -12.20 8.19 -19.59
C SER A 83 -12.47 7.51 -20.94
N GLU A 84 -11.85 6.36 -21.19
CA GLU A 84 -11.94 5.59 -22.43
C GLU A 84 -12.88 4.38 -22.33
N ASN A 85 -13.21 3.94 -21.11
CA ASN A 85 -13.88 2.65 -20.88
C ASN A 85 -15.30 2.79 -20.31
N VAL A 86 -16.31 2.58 -21.16
CA VAL A 86 -17.74 2.60 -20.80
C VAL A 86 -18.12 1.67 -19.64
N TYR A 87 -17.47 0.51 -19.49
CA TYR A 87 -17.76 -0.41 -18.38
C TYR A 87 -17.21 0.08 -17.04
N TYR A 88 -16.10 0.82 -17.06
CA TYR A 88 -15.56 1.44 -15.84
C TYR A 88 -16.51 2.54 -15.36
N GLN A 89 -16.99 3.36 -16.29
CA GLN A 89 -17.95 4.41 -16.00
C GLN A 89 -19.26 3.85 -15.45
N TYR A 90 -19.77 2.78 -16.06
CA TYR A 90 -20.99 2.11 -15.59
C TYR A 90 -20.84 1.50 -14.19
N LEU A 91 -19.73 0.80 -13.93
CA LEU A 91 -19.45 0.27 -12.59
C LEU A 91 -19.46 1.39 -11.55
N CYS A 92 -18.80 2.50 -11.86
CA CYS A 92 -18.73 3.71 -11.05
C CYS A 92 -20.02 4.55 -11.03
N GLY A 93 -21.10 4.11 -11.67
CA GLY A 93 -22.43 4.71 -11.54
C GLY A 93 -22.80 5.79 -12.56
N GLN A 94 -22.05 5.93 -13.65
CA GLN A 94 -22.46 6.82 -14.73
C GLN A 94 -23.64 6.26 -15.53
N SER A 95 -24.57 7.13 -15.86
CA SER A 95 -25.69 6.83 -16.76
C SER A 95 -25.36 7.10 -18.23
N GLU A 96 -24.35 7.93 -18.51
CA GLU A 96 -23.96 8.35 -19.84
C GLU A 96 -22.43 8.28 -19.99
N PHE A 97 -21.95 8.07 -21.21
CA PHE A 97 -20.52 8.06 -21.47
C PHE A 97 -19.95 9.47 -21.41
N VAL A 98 -18.89 9.64 -20.64
CA VAL A 98 -18.16 10.90 -20.52
C VAL A 98 -16.69 10.69 -20.88
N ALA A 99 -16.25 11.28 -21.98
CA ALA A 99 -14.87 11.19 -22.46
C ALA A 99 -13.91 12.13 -21.68
N LYS A 100 -13.88 12.01 -20.36
CA LYS A 100 -12.99 12.80 -19.49
C LYS A 100 -12.60 12.01 -18.25
N ILE A 101 -11.46 12.37 -17.66
CA ILE A 101 -11.05 11.82 -16.37
C ILE A 101 -12.04 12.22 -15.26
N PRO A 102 -12.38 11.31 -14.33
CA PRO A 102 -13.38 11.57 -13.30
C PRO A 102 -12.86 12.49 -12.19
N CYS A 103 -11.57 12.41 -11.88
CA CYS A 103 -10.90 13.15 -10.81
C CYS A 103 -9.37 13.13 -11.00
N GLU A 104 -8.65 13.89 -10.18
CA GLU A 104 -7.20 13.72 -10.06
C GLU A 104 -6.86 12.43 -9.32
N ALA A 105 -5.74 11.78 -9.67
CA ALA A 105 -5.36 10.49 -9.07
C ALA A 105 -5.10 10.58 -7.56
N SER A 106 -4.65 11.74 -7.07
CA SER A 106 -4.45 12.02 -5.64
C SER A 106 -5.73 11.94 -4.82
N GLU A 107 -6.90 12.17 -5.43
CA GLU A 107 -8.20 12.05 -4.74
C GLU A 107 -8.44 10.62 -4.23
N LEU A 108 -7.93 9.60 -4.92
CA LEU A 108 -8.00 8.21 -4.45
C LEU A 108 -7.15 7.99 -3.18
N VAL A 109 -6.03 8.69 -3.04
CA VAL A 109 -5.21 8.67 -1.81
C VAL A 109 -5.98 9.32 -0.67
N HIS A 110 -6.54 10.52 -0.91
CA HIS A 110 -7.35 11.23 0.09
C HIS A 110 -8.57 10.42 0.52
N PHE A 111 -9.24 9.76 -0.42
CA PHE A 111 -10.39 8.90 -0.13
C PHE A 111 -10.02 7.69 0.72
N ARG A 112 -8.92 6.99 0.40
CA ARG A 112 -8.42 5.88 1.24
C ARG A 112 -8.08 6.33 2.66
N ASN A 113 -7.44 7.50 2.81
CA ASN A 113 -7.15 8.05 4.12
C ASN A 113 -8.42 8.43 4.89
N ARG A 114 -9.46 8.92 4.19
CA ARG A 114 -10.75 9.29 4.79
C ARG A 114 -11.52 8.08 5.30
N ILE A 115 -11.65 7.03 4.49
CA ILE A 115 -12.41 5.82 4.87
C ILE A 115 -11.61 4.92 5.85
N GLY A 116 -10.28 5.04 5.84
CA GLY A 116 -9.37 4.32 6.73
C GLY A 116 -9.42 2.79 6.55
N GLU A 117 -8.90 2.09 7.54
CA GLU A 117 -8.88 0.62 7.56
C GLU A 117 -10.29 0.02 7.56
N ALA A 118 -11.20 0.58 8.36
CA ALA A 118 -12.58 0.11 8.45
C ALA A 118 -13.34 0.20 7.11
N GLY A 119 -13.11 1.27 6.33
CA GLY A 119 -13.74 1.40 5.03
C GLY A 119 -13.18 0.47 3.96
N VAL A 120 -11.87 0.23 3.96
CA VAL A 120 -11.27 -0.78 3.06
C VAL A 120 -11.72 -2.19 3.46
N GLU A 121 -11.83 -2.47 4.76
CA GLU A 121 -12.38 -3.71 5.29
C GLU A 121 -13.84 -3.92 4.84
N LEU A 122 -14.65 -2.86 4.78
CA LEU A 122 -16.01 -2.92 4.24
C LEU A 122 -16.04 -3.29 2.74
N ILE A 123 -15.11 -2.75 1.94
CA ILE A 123 -14.97 -3.11 0.52
C ILE A 123 -14.59 -4.59 0.38
N LEU A 124 -13.66 -5.08 1.21
CA LEU A 124 -13.29 -6.50 1.25
C LEU A 124 -14.49 -7.37 1.63
N LYS A 125 -15.24 -6.98 2.66
CA LYS A 125 -16.47 -7.67 3.11
C LYS A 125 -17.47 -7.82 1.96
N GLU A 126 -17.69 -6.75 1.20
CA GLU A 126 -18.61 -6.77 0.07
C GLU A 126 -18.10 -7.66 -1.07
N SER A 127 -16.79 -7.63 -1.34
CA SER A 127 -16.16 -8.57 -2.28
C SER A 127 -16.35 -10.03 -1.86
N ILE A 128 -16.24 -10.33 -0.56
CA ILE A 128 -16.49 -11.66 0.00
C ILE A 128 -17.96 -12.06 -0.20
N ARG A 129 -18.91 -11.16 0.06
CA ARG A 129 -20.35 -11.40 -0.10
C ARG A 129 -20.73 -11.75 -1.55
N ILE A 130 -20.14 -11.07 -2.52
CA ILE A 130 -20.43 -11.26 -3.95
C ILE A 130 -20.08 -12.68 -4.43
N ASN A 131 -19.10 -13.31 -3.80
CA ASN A 131 -18.69 -14.68 -4.12
C ASN A 131 -19.68 -15.75 -3.63
N GLY A 132 -20.83 -15.37 -3.06
CA GLY A 132 -21.92 -16.30 -2.76
C GLY A 132 -21.49 -17.40 -1.79
N ASP A 133 -21.87 -18.65 -2.06
CA ASP A 133 -21.57 -19.80 -1.20
C ASP A 133 -20.09 -20.21 -1.21
N ASP A 134 -19.31 -19.82 -2.23
CA ASP A 134 -17.88 -20.14 -2.34
C ASP A 134 -17.04 -19.51 -1.20
N ARG A 135 -17.61 -18.55 -0.46
CA ARG A 135 -16.99 -17.97 0.74
C ARG A 135 -17.13 -18.84 1.99
N PHE A 136 -18.11 -19.74 2.04
CA PHE A 136 -18.44 -20.54 3.22
C PHE A 136 -17.78 -21.92 3.18
N ASP A 137 -16.47 -21.93 2.97
CA ASP A 137 -15.66 -23.14 3.08
C ASP A 137 -15.24 -23.33 4.56
N PRO A 138 -15.55 -24.48 5.19
CA PRO A 138 -15.07 -24.76 6.54
C PRO A 138 -13.55 -24.92 6.61
N ASP A 139 -12.89 -25.22 5.49
CA ASP A 139 -11.47 -25.47 5.42
C ASP A 139 -10.76 -24.29 4.71
N VAL A 140 -9.86 -23.62 5.44
CA VAL A 140 -9.14 -22.44 4.94
C VAL A 140 -7.62 -22.66 4.94
N SER A 141 -6.92 -21.96 4.06
CA SER A 141 -5.46 -21.86 4.07
C SER A 141 -5.05 -20.47 4.55
N ILE A 142 -4.05 -20.42 5.43
CA ILE A 142 -3.53 -19.17 5.99
C ILE A 142 -2.05 -19.07 5.65
N ASP A 143 -1.67 -18.01 4.93
CA ASP A 143 -0.27 -17.69 4.67
C ASP A 143 0.02 -16.22 4.95
N THR A 144 1.26 -15.95 5.37
CA THR A 144 1.76 -14.62 5.64
C THR A 144 2.72 -14.27 4.53
N THR A 145 2.56 -13.09 3.98
CA THR A 145 3.49 -12.55 3.01
C THR A 145 4.05 -11.23 3.52
N VAL A 146 5.10 -10.75 2.88
CA VAL A 146 5.62 -9.40 3.14
C VAL A 146 5.11 -8.51 2.03
N GLN A 147 4.27 -7.55 2.40
CA GLN A 147 3.91 -6.47 1.50
C GLN A 147 5.08 -5.48 1.48
N GLU A 148 5.95 -5.66 0.49
CA GLU A 148 7.12 -4.81 0.34
C GLU A 148 6.70 -3.37 0.07
N LYS A 149 7.32 -2.46 0.81
CA LYS A 149 7.20 -1.05 0.52
C LYS A 149 8.14 -0.70 -0.62
N ASN A 150 7.72 0.24 -1.47
CA ASN A 150 8.55 0.73 -2.58
C ASN A 150 9.70 1.58 -2.05
N ILE A 151 10.70 0.92 -1.48
CA ILE A 151 11.90 1.55 -0.92
C ILE A 151 13.13 0.96 -1.59
N THR A 152 14.14 1.82 -1.77
CA THR A 152 15.47 1.34 -2.16
C THR A 152 16.04 0.46 -1.05
N TYR A 153 16.75 -0.62 -1.41
CA TYR A 153 17.44 -1.49 -0.44
C TYR A 153 18.17 -0.67 0.65
N PRO A 154 17.79 -0.85 1.93
CA PRO A 154 18.09 0.10 2.98
C PRO A 154 19.45 -0.17 3.60
N THR A 155 20.43 0.67 3.26
CA THR A 155 21.75 0.66 3.90
C THR A 155 21.97 1.96 4.66
N ASP A 156 22.63 1.91 5.81
CA ASP A 156 22.88 3.11 6.64
C ASP A 156 23.60 4.19 5.83
N ASN A 157 24.56 3.83 4.98
CA ASN A 157 25.25 4.79 4.10
C ASN A 157 24.30 5.47 3.09
N LYS A 158 23.32 4.75 2.53
CA LYS A 158 22.28 5.37 1.67
C LYS A 158 21.38 6.30 2.48
N LEU A 159 20.99 5.91 3.69
CA LEU A 159 20.18 6.76 4.57
C LEU A 159 20.94 8.04 4.94
N HIS A 160 22.21 7.95 5.34
CA HIS A 160 23.04 9.13 5.63
C HIS A 160 23.15 10.07 4.42
N ARG A 161 23.27 9.54 3.20
CA ARG A 161 23.24 10.36 1.98
C ARG A 161 21.89 11.04 1.77
N LYS A 162 20.78 10.34 1.97
CA LYS A 162 19.44 10.92 1.89
C LYS A 162 19.26 12.02 2.93
N ILE A 163 19.75 11.83 4.16
CA ILE A 163 19.77 12.86 5.21
C ILE A 163 20.52 14.09 4.70
N ILE A 164 21.74 13.94 4.18
CA ILE A 164 22.53 15.06 3.65
C ILE A 164 21.76 15.82 2.57
N THR A 165 21.14 15.12 1.62
CA THR A 165 20.34 15.75 0.55
C THR A 165 19.14 16.49 1.13
N LYS A 166 18.40 15.88 2.06
CA LYS A 166 17.25 16.50 2.72
C LYS A 166 17.66 17.74 3.52
N CYS A 167 18.76 17.66 4.25
CA CYS A 167 19.29 18.80 5.00
C CYS A 167 19.58 19.99 4.08
N LYS A 168 20.21 19.76 2.92
CA LYS A 168 20.47 20.82 1.94
C LYS A 168 19.19 21.46 1.41
N VAL A 169 18.20 20.64 1.06
CA VAL A 169 16.90 21.13 0.60
C VAL A 169 16.20 21.98 1.67
N ILE A 170 16.30 21.61 2.95
CA ILE A 170 15.76 22.41 4.06
C ILE A 170 16.53 23.73 4.18
N SER A 171 17.86 23.69 4.18
CA SER A 171 18.68 24.92 4.23
C SER A 171 18.36 25.88 3.09
N GLU A 172 18.17 25.39 1.86
CA GLU A 172 17.81 26.20 0.70
C GLU A 172 16.40 26.79 0.80
N LYS A 173 15.43 26.02 1.31
CA LYS A 173 14.04 26.49 1.47
C LYS A 173 13.86 27.55 2.54
N GLU A 174 14.63 27.45 3.62
CA GLU A 174 14.57 28.35 4.77
C GLU A 174 15.65 29.44 4.73
N ASP A 175 16.37 29.56 3.61
CA ASP A 175 17.48 30.50 3.38
C ASP A 175 18.52 30.52 4.53
N LEU A 176 18.88 29.34 5.02
CA LEU A 176 19.77 29.20 6.17
C LEU A 176 21.25 29.24 5.74
N PRO A 177 22.14 29.82 6.55
CA PRO A 177 23.56 29.81 6.27
C PRO A 177 24.12 28.38 6.29
N VAL A 178 24.83 28.01 5.22
CA VAL A 178 25.50 26.70 5.09
C VAL A 178 27.01 26.91 5.10
N ARG A 179 27.68 26.47 6.17
CA ARG A 179 29.13 26.60 6.36
C ARG A 179 29.92 25.82 5.31
N GLN A 180 29.45 24.64 4.92
CA GLN A 180 30.13 23.80 3.94
C GLN A 180 29.17 22.87 3.20
N SER A 181 29.21 22.90 1.86
CA SER A 181 28.32 22.08 1.03
C SER A 181 28.70 20.60 0.94
N TYR A 182 29.97 20.25 1.22
CA TYR A 182 30.55 18.91 1.10
C TYR A 182 30.38 18.22 -0.27
N SER A 183 29.91 18.90 -1.32
CA SER A 183 29.54 18.27 -2.60
C SER A 183 30.73 17.55 -3.26
N ARG A 184 31.89 18.21 -3.34
CA ARG A 184 33.14 17.60 -3.86
C ARG A 184 33.61 16.43 -3.00
N THR A 185 33.53 16.57 -1.68
CA THR A 185 33.92 15.52 -0.73
C THR A 185 33.05 14.28 -0.88
N LEU A 186 31.74 14.43 -1.00
CA LEU A 186 30.80 13.32 -1.18
C LEU A 186 31.03 12.58 -2.50
N LYS A 187 31.38 13.31 -3.57
CA LYS A 187 31.76 12.72 -4.86
C LYS A 187 32.99 11.82 -4.70
N LYS A 188 34.05 12.30 -4.04
CA LYS A 188 35.26 11.51 -3.77
C LYS A 188 34.96 10.27 -2.91
N LEU A 189 34.18 10.43 -1.84
CA LEU A 189 33.77 9.32 -0.98
C LEU A 189 32.94 8.26 -1.74
N SER A 190 32.15 8.67 -2.73
CA SER A 190 31.42 7.74 -3.59
C SER A 190 32.35 6.87 -4.44
N ILE A 191 33.43 7.45 -4.97
CA ILE A 191 34.44 6.72 -5.74
C ILE A 191 35.14 5.70 -4.84
N ASP A 192 35.51 6.11 -3.62
CA ASP A 192 36.18 5.25 -2.66
C ASP A 192 35.34 4.05 -2.20
N GLN A 193 34.00 4.14 -2.31
CA GLN A 193 33.05 3.09 -1.98
C GLN A 193 32.75 2.12 -3.14
N ARG A 194 33.12 2.47 -4.39
CA ARG A 194 32.69 1.72 -5.60
C ARG A 194 33.10 0.25 -5.57
N PHE A 195 34.34 -0.03 -5.18
CA PHE A 195 34.91 -1.39 -5.18
C PHE A 195 34.97 -1.99 -3.77
N ARG A 196 33.92 -1.79 -2.97
CA ARG A 196 33.91 -2.21 -1.55
C ARG A 196 34.02 -3.72 -1.33
N ASN A 197 33.65 -4.53 -2.32
CA ASN A 197 33.71 -5.99 -2.25
C ASN A 197 35.14 -6.52 -2.46
N HIS A 198 36.06 -5.70 -2.98
CA HIS A 198 37.45 -6.10 -3.16
C HIS A 198 38.20 -6.06 -1.81
N PRO A 199 38.92 -7.13 -1.41
CA PRO A 199 39.55 -7.23 -0.09
C PRO A 199 40.41 -6.02 0.29
N LYS A 200 41.25 -5.54 -0.66
CA LYS A 200 42.12 -4.36 -0.45
C LYS A 200 41.36 -3.04 -0.24
N ASN A 201 40.13 -2.93 -0.75
CA ASN A 201 39.36 -1.68 -0.75
C ASN A 201 38.30 -1.63 0.37
N HIS A 202 38.02 -2.76 1.00
CA HIS A 202 37.00 -2.87 2.04
C HIS A 202 37.25 -1.90 3.23
N GLY A 203 38.50 -1.79 3.70
CA GLY A 203 38.87 -0.83 4.74
C GLY A 203 38.70 0.63 4.32
N LYS A 204 39.01 0.95 3.06
CA LYS A 204 38.85 2.28 2.46
C LYS A 204 37.37 2.67 2.38
N ALA A 205 36.51 1.76 1.90
CA ALA A 205 35.07 1.95 1.83
C ALA A 205 34.47 2.17 3.24
N ARG A 206 34.88 1.39 4.25
CA ARG A 206 34.43 1.57 5.65
C ARG A 206 34.83 2.92 6.23
N LYS A 207 36.03 3.43 5.91
CA LYS A 207 36.44 4.80 6.29
C LYS A 207 35.57 5.85 5.61
N ALA A 208 35.25 5.64 4.32
CA ALA A 208 34.36 6.54 3.59
C ALA A 208 32.93 6.54 4.16
N ASP A 209 32.36 5.38 4.48
CA ASP A 209 31.03 5.25 5.14
C ASP A 209 30.97 6.05 6.45
N ARG A 210 32.02 5.93 7.30
CA ARG A 210 32.14 6.71 8.53
C ARG A 210 32.20 8.21 8.26
N LYS A 211 32.94 8.64 7.24
CA LYS A 211 33.03 10.05 6.86
C LYS A 211 31.69 10.60 6.38
N VAL A 212 30.93 9.83 5.59
CA VAL A 212 29.57 10.20 5.16
C VAL A 212 28.66 10.38 6.38
N LYS A 213 28.68 9.45 7.35
CA LYS A 213 27.95 9.56 8.62
C LYS A 213 28.32 10.84 9.38
N THR A 214 29.62 11.15 9.47
CA THR A 214 30.08 12.39 10.13
C THR A 214 29.57 13.64 9.42
N ILE A 215 29.58 13.68 8.09
CA ILE A 215 29.05 14.82 7.32
C ILE A 215 27.55 14.98 7.56
N ALA A 216 26.78 13.88 7.48
CA ALA A 216 25.35 13.90 7.77
C ALA A 216 25.06 14.46 9.17
N GLY A 217 25.74 13.96 10.20
CA GLY A 217 25.56 14.47 11.55
C GLY A 217 26.02 15.91 11.76
N ARG A 218 26.99 16.42 10.97
CA ARG A 218 27.36 17.85 11.02
C ARG A 218 26.23 18.71 10.48
N LEU A 219 25.67 18.35 9.33
CA LEU A 219 24.58 19.11 8.70
C LEU A 219 23.30 19.07 9.54
N VAL A 220 22.96 17.93 10.16
CA VAL A 220 21.81 17.84 11.07
C VAL A 220 21.96 18.79 12.26
N ARG A 221 23.14 18.82 12.90
CA ARG A 221 23.41 19.74 14.03
C ARG A 221 23.48 21.20 13.60
N GLU A 222 23.87 21.47 12.37
CA GLU A 222 23.90 22.83 11.82
C GLU A 222 22.50 23.36 11.55
N LEU A 223 21.65 22.54 10.93
CA LEU A 223 20.23 22.85 10.78
C LEU A 223 19.55 23.06 12.12
N GLU A 224 19.76 22.17 13.08
CA GLU A 224 19.17 22.28 14.41
C GLU A 224 19.55 23.57 15.14
N ARG A 225 20.79 24.08 14.95
CA ARG A 225 21.21 25.35 15.56
C ARG A 225 20.61 26.58 14.88
N ASN A 226 20.29 26.48 13.59
CA ASN A 226 19.81 27.60 12.79
C ASN A 226 18.28 27.66 12.71
N LEU A 227 17.60 26.57 13.05
CA LEU A 227 16.14 26.49 13.08
C LEU A 227 15.62 26.81 14.48
N GLU A 228 14.44 27.44 14.53
CA GLU A 228 13.71 27.68 15.76
C GLU A 228 13.29 26.35 16.45
N PRO A 229 13.23 26.28 17.79
CA PRO A 229 12.89 25.05 18.52
C PRO A 229 11.54 24.42 18.16
N ASN A 230 10.57 25.22 17.70
CA ASN A 230 9.24 24.78 17.28
C ASN A 230 9.08 24.71 15.75
N SER A 231 10.19 24.53 15.02
CA SER A 231 10.14 24.39 13.57
C SER A 231 9.34 23.16 13.14
N ARG A 232 8.64 23.27 12.00
CA ARG A 232 7.96 22.15 11.33
C ARG A 232 8.87 20.96 11.02
N TYR A 233 10.20 21.15 11.02
CA TYR A 233 11.18 20.11 10.73
C TYR A 233 11.64 19.32 11.96
N GLN A 234 11.15 19.63 13.15
CA GLN A 234 11.63 19.01 14.40
C GLN A 234 11.52 17.48 14.37
N SER A 235 10.38 16.94 13.92
CA SER A 235 10.16 15.50 13.78
C SER A 235 11.10 14.84 12.76
N GLU A 236 11.40 15.52 11.64
CA GLU A 236 12.38 15.06 10.66
C GLU A 236 13.80 15.03 11.24
N LEU A 237 14.19 16.07 12.00
CA LEU A 237 15.50 16.14 12.64
C LEU A 237 15.68 15.04 13.70
N GLU A 238 14.65 14.76 14.49
CA GLU A 238 14.63 13.65 15.44
C GLU A 238 14.80 12.30 14.75
N LEU A 239 14.10 12.09 13.63
CA LEU A 239 14.27 10.91 12.80
C LEU A 239 15.71 10.80 12.27
N TYR A 240 16.30 11.89 11.76
CA TYR A 240 17.68 11.90 11.27
C TYR A 240 18.68 11.55 12.37
N LYS A 241 18.50 12.10 13.58
CA LYS A 241 19.33 11.75 14.75
C LYS A 241 19.19 10.28 15.12
N ARG A 242 17.97 9.74 15.14
CA ARG A 242 17.72 8.32 15.37
C ARG A 242 18.47 7.45 14.35
N VAL A 243 18.38 7.77 13.06
CA VAL A 243 19.13 7.06 12.01
C VAL A 243 20.64 7.18 12.20
N LEU A 244 21.15 8.35 12.58
CA LEU A 244 22.58 8.53 12.83
C LEU A 244 23.07 7.76 14.05
N ASN A 245 22.22 7.52 15.04
CA ASN A 245 22.59 6.81 16.26
C ASN A 245 22.37 5.29 16.16
N GLN A 246 21.58 4.82 15.19
CA GLN A 246 21.26 3.41 15.05
C GLN A 246 22.48 2.54 14.74
N LYS A 247 22.46 1.32 15.26
CA LYS A 247 23.45 0.26 15.03
C LYS A 247 22.86 -0.85 14.15
N LYS A 248 23.66 -1.86 13.85
CA LYS A 248 23.25 -2.98 13.00
C LYS A 248 22.15 -3.82 13.65
N ASP A 249 22.29 -4.10 14.94
CA ASP A 249 21.48 -5.08 15.68
C ASP A 249 20.40 -4.41 16.55
N ASP A 250 20.07 -3.15 16.26
CA ASP A 250 19.00 -2.44 16.96
C ASP A 250 17.63 -3.01 16.58
N LYS A 251 16.77 -3.27 17.57
CA LYS A 251 15.44 -3.86 17.36
C LYS A 251 14.52 -2.99 16.50
N HIS A 252 14.51 -1.67 16.71
CA HIS A 252 13.65 -0.73 15.99
C HIS A 252 14.47 0.15 15.05
N LYS A 253 15.25 -0.49 14.19
CA LYS A 253 16.09 0.19 13.21
C LYS A 253 15.24 0.83 12.12
N VAL A 254 15.58 2.05 11.72
CA VAL A 254 14.90 2.74 10.62
C VAL A 254 15.51 2.31 9.29
N TYR A 255 14.67 1.78 8.40
CA TYR A 255 15.06 1.34 7.06
C TYR A 255 14.75 2.38 5.97
N SER A 256 13.81 3.29 6.20
CA SER A 256 13.43 4.35 5.26
C SER A 256 13.15 5.66 5.98
N LEU A 257 13.57 6.79 5.39
CA LEU A 257 13.30 8.12 5.94
C LEU A 257 11.87 8.61 5.65
N HIS A 258 11.26 8.17 4.55
CA HIS A 258 9.90 8.58 4.18
C HIS A 258 8.83 7.61 4.70
N GLU A 259 9.25 6.40 5.11
CA GLU A 259 8.39 5.36 5.66
C GLU A 259 9.09 4.74 6.89
N PRO A 260 9.15 5.45 8.04
CA PRO A 260 9.93 5.02 9.20
C PRO A 260 9.45 3.72 9.84
N GLU A 261 8.21 3.32 9.54
CA GLU A 261 7.56 2.14 10.10
C GLU A 261 7.83 0.85 9.34
N VAL A 262 8.58 0.92 8.22
CA VAL A 262 9.00 -0.27 7.47
C VAL A 262 9.81 -1.19 8.36
N GLU A 263 9.44 -2.46 8.40
CA GLU A 263 10.17 -3.50 9.12
C GLU A 263 11.04 -4.33 8.17
N CYS A 264 12.09 -4.93 8.72
CA CYS A 264 12.91 -5.93 8.02
C CYS A 264 12.44 -7.32 8.44
N ILE A 265 11.90 -8.07 7.50
CA ILE A 265 11.28 -9.38 7.73
C ILE A 265 12.11 -10.44 7.02
N SER A 266 12.46 -11.50 7.75
CA SER A 266 13.18 -12.66 7.22
C SER A 266 12.25 -13.87 7.25
N LYS A 267 11.70 -14.25 6.09
CA LYS A 267 10.86 -15.46 5.93
C LYS A 267 11.64 -16.72 5.50
N GLY A 268 12.98 -16.69 5.54
CA GLY A 268 13.80 -17.87 5.23
C GLY A 268 13.84 -18.28 3.75
N LYS A 269 13.38 -17.41 2.84
CA LYS A 269 13.44 -17.66 1.38
C LYS A 269 14.91 -17.69 0.92
N GLU A 270 15.27 -18.71 0.16
CA GLU A 270 16.66 -18.94 -0.30
C GLU A 270 17.18 -17.79 -1.19
N ALA A 271 16.38 -17.37 -2.18
CA ALA A 271 16.75 -16.30 -3.10
C ALA A 271 16.75 -14.90 -2.44
N LYS A 272 15.92 -14.68 -1.41
CA LYS A 272 15.70 -13.37 -0.79
C LYS A 272 15.59 -13.47 0.72
N LYS A 273 16.73 -13.28 1.38
CA LYS A 273 16.85 -13.41 2.84
C LYS A 273 16.02 -12.39 3.64
N TYR A 274 15.92 -11.15 3.14
CA TYR A 274 15.23 -10.06 3.83
C TYR A 274 14.30 -9.33 2.86
N GLU A 275 13.08 -9.08 3.33
CA GLU A 275 12.05 -8.30 2.67
C GLU A 275 11.75 -7.08 3.55
N PHE A 276 11.50 -5.92 2.93
CA PHE A 276 11.32 -4.65 3.67
C PHE A 276 9.92 -4.10 3.46
N GLY A 277 9.10 -4.17 4.50
CA GLY A 277 7.72 -3.71 4.44
C GLY A 277 6.94 -4.13 5.67
N ASN A 278 5.67 -4.41 5.47
CA ASN A 278 4.79 -4.91 6.52
C ASN A 278 4.47 -6.38 6.26
N LYS A 279 4.24 -7.14 7.33
CA LYS A 279 3.69 -8.49 7.20
C LYS A 279 2.20 -8.38 6.88
N ALA A 280 1.70 -9.26 6.04
CA ALA A 280 0.28 -9.37 5.76
C ALA A 280 -0.12 -10.84 5.87
N SER A 281 -1.19 -11.15 6.60
CA SER A 281 -1.80 -12.47 6.62
C SER A 281 -2.97 -12.48 5.66
N ILE A 282 -3.07 -13.54 4.86
CA ILE A 282 -4.15 -13.76 3.89
C ILE A 282 -4.78 -15.12 4.23
N ILE A 283 -6.10 -15.13 4.31
CA ILE A 283 -6.89 -16.34 4.49
C ILE A 283 -7.68 -16.60 3.21
N THR A 284 -7.52 -17.80 2.65
CA THR A 284 -8.22 -18.25 1.44
C THR A 284 -9.00 -19.53 1.68
N THR A 285 -10.17 -19.67 1.08
CA THR A 285 -10.89 -20.95 1.06
C THR A 285 -10.12 -22.00 0.25
N GLN A 286 -10.09 -23.25 0.72
CA GLN A 286 -9.29 -24.30 0.07
C GLN A 286 -9.91 -24.77 -1.25
N THR A 287 -11.24 -24.82 -1.35
CA THR A 287 -11.93 -25.38 -2.52
C THR A 287 -11.92 -24.41 -3.71
N LYS A 288 -12.14 -23.12 -3.45
CA LYS A 288 -12.39 -22.10 -4.49
C LYS A 288 -11.37 -20.97 -4.52
N GLY A 289 -10.49 -20.88 -3.53
CA GLY A 289 -9.46 -19.84 -3.47
C GLY A 289 -10.00 -18.44 -3.19
N VAL A 290 -11.17 -18.32 -2.57
CA VAL A 290 -11.75 -17.01 -2.23
C VAL A 290 -11.00 -16.44 -1.04
N ILE A 291 -10.48 -15.22 -1.16
CA ILE A 291 -9.88 -14.49 -0.03
C ILE A 291 -11.00 -14.07 0.92
N VAL A 292 -10.99 -14.61 2.13
CA VAL A 292 -12.00 -14.36 3.18
C VAL A 292 -11.46 -13.57 4.36
N GLY A 293 -10.15 -13.33 4.39
CA GLY A 293 -9.49 -12.49 5.38
C GLY A 293 -8.19 -11.91 4.82
N ALA A 294 -7.89 -10.67 5.17
CA ALA A 294 -6.66 -10.00 4.79
C ALA A 294 -6.32 -8.95 5.84
N MET A 295 -5.22 -9.16 6.57
CA MET A 295 -4.82 -8.27 7.65
C MET A 295 -3.34 -7.93 7.62
N SER A 296 -3.02 -6.67 7.89
CA SER A 296 -1.64 -6.21 8.00
C SER A 296 -1.14 -6.30 9.44
N PHE A 297 0.12 -6.67 9.58
CA PHE A 297 0.86 -6.74 10.83
C PHE A 297 2.21 -6.05 10.66
N ARG A 298 2.86 -5.71 11.77
CA ARG A 298 4.27 -5.29 11.76
C ARG A 298 5.17 -6.50 11.57
N ASN A 299 5.93 -6.88 12.59
CA ASN A 299 6.79 -8.06 12.56
C ASN A 299 6.55 -9.03 13.74
N PRO A 300 5.30 -9.41 14.06
CA PRO A 300 5.05 -10.47 15.05
C PRO A 300 5.52 -11.82 14.50
N TYR A 301 5.71 -12.79 15.39
CA TYR A 301 5.86 -14.19 14.98
C TYR A 301 4.62 -14.68 14.23
N ASP A 302 4.79 -15.50 13.19
CA ASP A 302 3.70 -15.92 12.29
C ASP A 302 2.55 -16.59 13.05
N GLY A 303 2.83 -17.45 14.03
CA GLY A 303 1.80 -18.08 14.88
C GLY A 303 0.91 -17.07 15.63
N HIS A 304 1.44 -15.90 16.00
CA HIS A 304 0.65 -14.85 16.67
C HIS A 304 -0.29 -14.11 15.71
N THR A 305 -0.13 -14.28 14.39
CA THR A 305 -1.03 -13.67 13.39
C THR A 305 -2.29 -14.50 13.16
N LEU A 306 -2.29 -15.78 13.52
CA LEU A 306 -3.40 -16.70 13.25
C LEU A 306 -4.71 -16.25 13.92
N LYS A 307 -4.69 -16.02 15.23
CA LYS A 307 -5.90 -15.66 15.97
C LYS A 307 -6.53 -14.36 15.46
N PRO A 308 -5.78 -13.25 15.38
CA PRO A 308 -6.33 -12.02 14.83
C PRO A 308 -6.86 -12.18 13.39
N ALA A 309 -6.18 -12.95 12.54
CA ALA A 309 -6.62 -13.17 11.16
C ALA A 309 -7.91 -14.00 11.08
N ILE A 310 -8.03 -15.06 11.89
CA ILE A 310 -9.25 -15.88 11.97
C ILE A 310 -10.42 -15.05 12.53
N ASP A 311 -10.19 -14.29 13.60
CA ASP A 311 -11.21 -13.43 14.20
C ASP A 311 -11.72 -12.40 13.18
N GLN A 312 -10.84 -11.83 12.35
CA GLN A 312 -11.22 -10.96 11.24
C GLN A 312 -12.06 -11.71 10.20
N ALA A 313 -11.62 -12.87 9.73
CA ALA A 313 -12.34 -13.63 8.70
C ALA A 313 -13.75 -14.04 9.17
N GLU A 314 -13.90 -14.54 10.40
CA GLU A 314 -15.22 -14.87 10.97
C GLU A 314 -16.13 -13.64 11.07
N LYS A 315 -15.58 -12.47 11.44
CA LYS A 315 -16.30 -11.20 11.45
C LYS A 315 -16.77 -10.80 10.04
N LEU A 316 -15.91 -10.93 9.02
CA LEU A 316 -16.25 -10.59 7.64
C LEU A 316 -17.28 -11.53 7.02
N LEU A 317 -17.23 -12.81 7.41
CA LEU A 317 -18.21 -13.84 7.01
C LEU A 317 -19.55 -13.72 7.74
N GLU A 318 -19.61 -12.90 8.80
CA GLU A 318 -20.76 -12.75 9.72
C GLU A 318 -21.22 -14.08 10.34
N LYS A 319 -20.35 -15.09 10.32
CA LYS A 319 -20.63 -16.45 10.74
C LYS A 319 -19.33 -17.17 11.12
N LYS A 320 -19.37 -17.94 12.20
CA LYS A 320 -18.32 -18.90 12.56
C LYS A 320 -18.42 -20.15 11.68
N SER A 321 -18.01 -20.04 10.42
CA SER A 321 -18.05 -21.16 9.47
C SER A 321 -16.74 -21.94 9.39
N ILE A 322 -15.62 -21.32 9.79
CA ILE A 322 -14.29 -21.90 9.68
C ILE A 322 -14.14 -23.00 10.75
N LYS A 323 -13.72 -24.20 10.34
CA LYS A 323 -13.50 -25.35 11.22
C LYS A 323 -12.05 -25.77 11.22
N THR A 324 -11.40 -25.76 10.06
CA THR A 324 -9.98 -26.09 9.95
C THR A 324 -9.20 -25.00 9.22
N ALA A 325 -7.98 -24.77 9.68
CA ALA A 325 -7.05 -23.82 9.07
C ALA A 325 -5.71 -24.51 8.81
N THR A 326 -5.32 -24.62 7.54
CA THR A 326 -4.02 -25.16 7.14
C THR A 326 -3.02 -24.02 6.98
N ALA A 327 -1.87 -24.15 7.63
CA ALA A 327 -0.80 -23.17 7.59
C ALA A 327 0.57 -23.86 7.53
N ASP A 328 1.61 -23.16 7.08
CA ASP A 328 2.96 -23.75 7.04
C ASP A 328 3.54 -23.98 8.45
N ARG A 329 4.57 -24.82 8.56
CA ARG A 329 5.36 -25.00 9.80
C ARG A 329 5.90 -23.72 10.42
N GLY A 330 6.00 -22.62 9.67
CA GLY A 330 6.34 -21.30 10.20
C GLY A 330 5.38 -20.82 11.30
N TYR A 331 4.15 -21.34 11.32
CA TYR A 331 3.07 -20.98 12.25
C TYR A 331 3.00 -21.82 13.52
N ARG A 332 3.93 -22.75 13.73
CA ARG A 332 3.92 -23.66 14.89
C ARG A 332 3.65 -22.94 16.21
N GLY A 333 2.73 -23.47 16.99
CA GLY A 333 2.40 -22.94 18.31
C GLY A 333 1.08 -23.50 18.79
N THR A 334 0.01 -22.73 18.59
CA THR A 334 -1.35 -23.09 19.00
C THR A 334 -2.01 -24.03 17.99
N SER A 335 -2.39 -25.23 18.42
CA SER A 335 -3.07 -26.24 17.60
C SER A 335 -4.59 -26.03 17.48
N LYS A 336 -5.15 -25.17 18.33
CA LYS A 336 -6.56 -24.79 18.33
C LYS A 336 -6.68 -23.32 18.69
N ILE A 337 -7.45 -22.58 17.89
CA ILE A 337 -7.75 -21.17 18.09
C ILE A 337 -9.26 -21.02 18.07
N ASN A 338 -9.84 -20.57 19.18
CA ASN A 338 -11.28 -20.60 19.40
C ASN A 338 -11.81 -22.05 19.21
N GLU A 339 -12.60 -22.29 18.17
CA GLU A 339 -13.12 -23.60 17.78
C GLU A 339 -12.41 -24.19 16.54
N VAL A 340 -11.51 -23.43 15.92
CA VAL A 340 -10.80 -23.79 14.69
C VAL A 340 -9.58 -24.67 15.00
N ILE A 341 -9.48 -25.81 14.32
CA ILE A 341 -8.32 -26.71 14.39
C ILE A 341 -7.28 -26.25 13.36
N THR A 342 -6.04 -26.05 13.79
CA THR A 342 -4.97 -25.62 12.89
C THR A 342 -4.07 -26.81 12.52
N HIS A 343 -3.92 -27.07 11.23
CA HIS A 343 -3.02 -28.08 10.69
C HIS A 343 -1.76 -27.43 10.12
N PHE A 344 -0.59 -27.97 10.47
CA PHE A 344 0.70 -27.44 9.99
C PHE A 344 1.28 -28.35 8.90
N THR A 345 1.48 -27.82 7.69
CA THR A 345 2.08 -28.54 6.55
C THR A 345 3.60 -28.37 6.50
#